data_AF-A0A520M2Y6-F1
#
_entry.id   AF-A0A520M2Y6-F1
#
_cell.length_a   1.000
_cell.length_b   1.000
_cell.length_c   1.000
_cell.angle_alpha   90.00
_cell.angle_beta   90.00
_cell.angle_gamma   90.00
#
_symmetry.space_group_name_H-M   'P 1'
#
loop_
_entity.id
_entity.type
_entity.pdbx_description
1 polymer ?
#
loop_
_entity_poly.entity_id
_entity_poly.type
_entity_poly.pdbx_seq_one_letter_code
_entity_poly.pdbx_strand_id
1 'polypeptide(L)'
;MKSSFHRTRKLSSLPSNFGFSLVEVMVASAIAASVLTGAALAFNAIGMNQPKVSAIVSVEIGQSSAKNYYNINGSIVNAYKAPSYGRAARADRIRSRFWDDVSHASAVFCLARDGLNSFRPVYIPLDGAIDGRSLDSPESFRVHLAKVMSQSSSVYKAWRGSSSFNNGSIFILQPSGFPDFLAVRAIYDIDIQSTAKPLGTYASVKRYSWNVLTDYYDIFYPDDEKGVPFQPLFVFHEKRTRLIHNEGSMDNFKTASDMPFYFIWWPDPAARSLGRLNSNSGSPSDQSSKSEWPNPLPAYSDMAGKTNYFFTVPLYPSM
;
A
#
# COMPACT_ATOMS: atom_id res chain seq x y z
N MET A 1 -31.58 -24.53 82.23
CA MET A 1 -31.21 -25.36 81.06
C MET A 1 -32.21 -25.11 79.94
N LYS A 2 -31.71 -24.76 78.73
CA LYS A 2 -32.32 -24.87 77.38
C LYS A 2 -33.75 -24.29 77.21
N SER A 3 -33.94 -23.16 76.51
CA SER A 3 -33.84 -22.95 75.06
C SER A 3 -35.23 -22.73 74.48
N SER A 4 -35.52 -21.55 73.90
CA SER A 4 -35.80 -21.46 72.46
C SER A 4 -36.13 -20.03 72.05
N PHE A 5 -35.45 -19.60 70.99
CA PHE A 5 -35.64 -18.36 70.25
C PHE A 5 -37.01 -18.30 69.56
N HIS A 6 -37.63 -17.12 69.54
CA HIS A 6 -38.21 -16.60 68.29
C HIS A 6 -38.07 -15.09 68.19
N ARG A 7 -37.19 -14.68 67.29
CA ARG A 7 -36.96 -13.30 66.85
C ARG A 7 -37.88 -13.05 65.65
N THR A 8 -39.02 -12.40 65.86
CA THR A 8 -39.86 -11.89 64.76
C THR A 8 -39.46 -10.45 64.46
N ARG A 9 -38.81 -10.28 63.30
CA ARG A 9 -38.65 -8.99 62.61
C ARG A 9 -40.04 -8.37 62.40
N LYS A 10 -40.32 -7.22 63.02
CA LYS A 10 -41.28 -6.27 62.44
C LYS A 10 -40.53 -5.43 61.42
N LEU A 11 -40.82 -5.66 60.14
CA LEU A 11 -40.54 -4.69 59.08
C LEU A 11 -41.23 -3.38 59.47
N SER A 12 -40.45 -2.33 59.73
CA SER A 12 -40.96 -0.97 59.62
C SER A 12 -41.12 -0.68 58.13
N SER A 13 -42.38 -0.60 57.69
CA SER A 13 -42.78 0.00 56.43
C SER A 13 -42.12 1.37 56.29
N LEU A 14 -41.28 1.55 55.27
CA LEU A 14 -40.89 2.88 54.80
C LEU A 14 -42.17 3.59 54.34
N PRO A 15 -42.53 4.76 54.90
CA PRO A 15 -43.51 5.61 54.25
C PRO A 15 -42.86 6.18 52.99
N SER A 16 -43.24 5.63 51.84
CA SER A 16 -43.10 6.25 50.54
C SER A 16 -44.03 7.46 50.48
N ASN A 17 -43.46 8.66 50.58
CA ASN A 17 -43.92 9.90 49.92
C ASN A 17 -43.05 11.08 50.37
N PHE A 18 -41.87 11.22 49.76
CA PHE A 18 -41.13 12.48 49.78
C PHE A 18 -41.22 13.08 48.38
N GLY A 19 -42.08 14.09 48.23
CA GLY A 19 -42.03 14.99 47.08
C GLY A 19 -40.86 15.97 47.27
N PHE A 20 -40.11 16.25 46.21
CA PHE A 20 -39.04 17.23 46.26
C PHE A 20 -39.63 18.63 46.51
N SER A 21 -38.99 19.40 47.39
CA SER A 21 -39.35 20.80 47.56
C SER A 21 -38.99 21.60 46.31
N LEU A 22 -39.74 22.68 46.05
CA LEU A 22 -39.47 23.57 44.91
C LEU A 22 -38.02 24.12 44.94
N VAL A 23 -37.47 24.35 46.14
CA VAL A 23 -36.09 24.79 46.33
C VAL A 23 -35.09 23.72 45.92
N GLU A 24 -35.31 22.44 46.28
CA GLU A 24 -34.43 21.34 45.86
C GLU A 24 -34.41 21.17 44.34
N VAL A 25 -35.56 21.25 43.69
CA VAL A 25 -35.64 21.16 42.22
C VAL A 25 -34.95 22.36 41.57
N MET A 26 -35.12 23.56 42.11
CA MET A 26 -34.50 24.77 41.59
C MET A 26 -32.97 24.73 41.73
N VAL A 27 -32.45 24.32 42.89
CA VAL A 27 -31.00 24.16 43.12
C VAL A 27 -30.43 23.06 42.24
N ALA A 28 -31.09 21.90 42.13
CA ALA A 28 -30.66 20.81 41.27
C ALA A 28 -30.59 21.25 39.79
N SER A 29 -31.59 22.00 39.31
CA SER A 29 -31.62 22.51 37.95
C SER A 29 -30.51 23.54 37.67
N ALA A 30 -30.21 24.42 38.64
CA ALA A 30 -29.14 25.40 38.53
C ALA A 30 -27.75 24.75 38.49
N ILE A 31 -27.52 23.74 39.33
CA ILE A 31 -26.29 22.95 39.33
C ILE A 31 -26.16 22.17 38.01
N ALA A 32 -27.24 21.54 37.54
CA ALA A 32 -27.23 20.81 36.27
C ALA A 32 -26.91 21.75 35.08
N ALA A 33 -27.53 22.93 35.03
CA ALA A 33 -27.30 23.90 33.97
C ALA A 33 -25.84 24.40 33.96
N SER A 34 -25.27 24.68 35.13
CA SER A 34 -23.88 25.14 35.24
C SER A 34 -22.87 24.05 34.86
N VAL A 35 -23.09 22.80 35.26
CA VAL A 35 -22.25 21.66 34.88
C VAL A 35 -22.33 21.37 33.38
N LEU A 36 -23.53 21.34 32.80
CA LEU A 36 -23.73 21.10 31.36
C LEU A 36 -23.10 22.22 30.52
N THR A 37 -23.25 23.47 30.94
CA THR A 37 -22.65 24.63 30.25
C THR A 37 -21.12 24.58 30.34
N GLY A 38 -20.58 24.26 31.52
CA GLY A 38 -19.13 24.09 31.71
C GLY A 38 -18.56 22.97 30.84
N ALA A 39 -19.24 21.82 30.77
CA ALA A 39 -18.84 20.71 29.92
C ALA A 39 -18.90 21.09 28.43
N ALA A 40 -19.96 21.75 27.98
CA ALA A 40 -20.09 22.20 26.59
C ALA A 40 -18.98 23.19 26.18
N LEU A 41 -18.65 24.15 27.07
CA LEU A 41 -17.56 25.09 26.84
C LEU A 41 -16.19 24.39 26.83
N ALA A 42 -15.97 23.42 27.72
CA ALA A 42 -14.74 22.63 27.71
C ALA A 42 -14.59 21.80 26.43
N PHE A 43 -15.66 21.13 25.98
CA PHE A 43 -15.66 20.40 24.70
C PHE A 43 -15.41 21.32 23.50
N ASN A 44 -16.03 22.51 23.49
CA ASN A 44 -15.81 23.49 22.42
C ASN A 44 -14.36 24.02 22.44
N ALA A 45 -13.83 24.35 23.62
CA ALA A 45 -12.44 24.79 23.78
C ALA A 45 -11.44 23.71 23.34
N ILE A 46 -11.70 22.43 23.66
CA ILE A 46 -10.89 21.30 23.19
C ILE A 46 -10.99 21.16 21.66
N GLY A 47 -12.19 21.27 21.10
CA GLY A 47 -12.41 21.18 19.65
C GLY A 47 -11.78 22.33 18.85
N MET A 48 -11.81 23.56 19.39
CA MET A 48 -11.22 24.75 18.75
C MET A 48 -9.71 24.83 18.91
N ASN A 49 -9.16 24.33 20.02
CA ASN A 49 -7.72 24.33 20.31
C ASN A 49 -7.01 23.02 19.92
N GLN A 50 -7.71 22.08 19.28
CA GLN A 50 -7.01 21.00 18.60
C GLN A 50 -6.12 21.62 17.52
N PRO A 51 -4.80 21.35 17.53
CA PRO A 51 -3.93 21.81 16.46
C PRO A 51 -4.48 21.26 15.15
N LYS A 52 -4.96 22.15 14.27
CA LYS A 52 -5.28 21.81 12.89
C LYS A 52 -3.96 21.51 12.18
N VAL A 53 -3.39 20.33 12.44
CA VAL A 53 -2.33 19.79 11.60
C VAL A 53 -2.97 19.66 10.23
N SER A 54 -2.58 20.52 9.29
CA SER A 54 -3.08 20.42 7.92
C SER A 54 -2.77 19.01 7.43
N ALA A 55 -3.81 18.18 7.30
CA ALA A 55 -3.67 16.81 6.82
C ALA A 55 -3.25 16.78 5.35
N ILE A 56 -3.37 17.91 4.65
CA ILE A 56 -2.98 18.09 3.25
C ILE A 56 -1.74 18.99 3.21
N VAL A 57 -0.76 18.58 2.41
CA VAL A 57 0.51 19.25 2.21
C VAL A 57 0.72 19.41 0.71
N SER A 58 1.12 20.61 0.28
CA SER A 58 1.52 20.87 -1.09
C SER A 58 2.95 20.35 -1.29
N VAL A 59 3.10 19.33 -2.12
CA VAL A 59 4.37 18.66 -2.37
C VAL A 59 4.84 18.94 -3.79
N GLU A 60 6.07 19.42 -3.94
CA GLU A 60 6.72 19.59 -5.23
C GLU A 60 7.31 18.26 -5.71
N ILE A 61 6.65 17.69 -6.73
CA ILE A 61 7.01 16.41 -7.34
C ILE A 61 7.68 16.55 -8.71
N GLY A 62 7.74 17.79 -9.23
CA GLY A 62 8.28 18.08 -10.56
C GLY A 62 7.24 18.02 -11.68
N GLN A 63 7.47 18.78 -12.74
CA GLN A 63 6.52 18.94 -13.84
C GLN A 63 6.27 17.64 -14.61
N SER A 64 7.34 16.90 -14.92
CA SER A 64 7.23 15.63 -15.65
C SER A 64 6.42 14.60 -14.86
N SER A 65 6.65 14.51 -13.54
CA SER A 65 5.91 13.61 -12.65
C SER A 65 4.44 14.00 -12.55
N ALA A 66 4.13 15.27 -12.30
CA ALA A 66 2.74 15.73 -12.21
C ALA A 66 1.97 15.54 -13.53
N LYS A 67 2.63 15.79 -14.67
CA LYS A 67 2.05 15.56 -15.98
C LYS A 67 1.83 14.06 -16.23
N ASN A 68 2.80 13.21 -15.89
CA ASN A 68 2.70 11.78 -16.12
C ASN A 68 1.69 11.09 -15.19
N TYR A 69 1.63 11.51 -13.92
CA TYR A 69 0.80 10.87 -12.90
C TYR A 69 -0.65 11.33 -12.96
N TYR A 70 -0.89 12.62 -13.23
CA TYR A 70 -2.22 13.23 -13.08
C TYR A 70 -2.66 14.08 -14.28
N ASN A 71 -1.84 14.15 -15.35
CA ASN A 71 -2.07 15.02 -16.50
C ASN A 71 -2.21 16.52 -16.13
N ILE A 72 -1.57 16.93 -15.04
CA ILE A 72 -1.61 18.33 -14.55
C ILE A 72 -0.42 19.11 -15.12
N ASN A 73 -0.67 20.34 -15.55
CA ASN A 73 0.38 21.28 -15.95
C ASN A 73 0.84 22.06 -14.71
N GLY A 74 1.86 21.55 -14.01
CA GLY A 74 2.42 22.16 -12.80
C GLY A 74 3.43 21.23 -12.14
N SER A 75 4.13 21.66 -11.09
CA SER A 75 5.09 20.80 -10.34
C SER A 75 4.61 20.39 -8.96
N ILE A 76 3.46 20.93 -8.51
CA ILE A 76 2.97 20.79 -7.13
C ILE A 76 1.68 19.97 -7.11
N VAL A 77 1.59 19.03 -6.18
CA VAL A 77 0.38 18.23 -5.91
C VAL A 77 0.03 18.33 -4.44
N ASN A 78 -1.26 18.45 -4.15
CA ASN A 78 -1.78 18.43 -2.78
C ASN A 78 -1.98 16.98 -2.33
N ALA A 79 -1.04 16.49 -1.51
CA ALA A 79 -1.02 15.13 -0.99
C ALA A 79 -1.45 15.13 0.48
N TYR A 80 -1.94 14.00 0.99
CA TYR A 80 -2.17 13.90 2.43
C TYR A 80 -0.87 13.56 3.13
N LYS A 81 -0.63 14.14 4.31
CA LYS A 81 0.49 13.79 5.16
C LYS A 81 0.19 12.47 5.89
N ALA A 82 1.15 11.56 5.88
CA ALA A 82 1.11 10.34 6.66
C ALA A 82 1.29 10.64 8.17
N PRO A 83 0.63 9.88 9.07
CA PRO A 83 -0.39 8.87 8.79
C PRO A 83 -1.76 9.49 8.44
N SER A 84 -2.51 8.84 7.55
CA SER A 84 -3.84 9.30 7.10
C SER A 84 -4.83 8.13 6.92
N TYR A 85 -5.73 7.96 7.89
CA TYR A 85 -6.78 6.93 7.84
C TYR A 85 -7.78 7.13 6.70
N GLY A 86 -8.07 8.38 6.33
CA GLY A 86 -8.91 8.68 5.17
C GLY A 86 -8.28 8.23 3.85
N ARG A 87 -6.94 8.32 3.72
CA ARG A 87 -6.23 7.75 2.58
C ARG A 87 -6.05 6.25 2.68
N ALA A 88 -5.97 5.67 3.88
CA ALA A 88 -6.00 4.23 4.05
C ALA A 88 -7.31 3.63 3.52
N ALA A 89 -8.46 4.24 3.80
CA ALA A 89 -9.74 3.79 3.23
C ALA A 89 -9.75 3.83 1.68
N ARG A 90 -9.07 4.80 1.07
CA ARG A 90 -8.92 4.89 -0.40
C ARG A 90 -7.94 3.84 -0.93
N ALA A 91 -6.88 3.53 -0.20
CA ALA A 91 -5.97 2.43 -0.52
C ALA A 91 -6.68 1.07 -0.44
N ASP A 92 -7.54 0.84 0.56
CA ASP A 92 -8.38 -0.36 0.65
C ASP A 92 -9.33 -0.51 -0.54
N ARG A 93 -9.97 0.58 -0.98
CA ARG A 93 -10.79 0.56 -2.20
C ARG A 93 -9.99 0.12 -3.43
N ILE A 94 -8.77 0.59 -3.58
CA ILE A 94 -7.90 0.21 -4.72
C ILE A 94 -7.41 -1.21 -4.59
N ARG A 95 -7.10 -1.66 -3.37
CA ARG A 95 -6.81 -3.06 -3.06
C ARG A 95 -7.96 -3.97 -3.45
N SER A 96 -9.21 -3.61 -3.13
CA SER A 96 -10.38 -4.38 -3.54
C SER A 96 -10.50 -4.47 -5.06
N ARG A 97 -10.31 -3.35 -5.78
CA ARG A 97 -10.30 -3.34 -7.26
C ARG A 97 -9.16 -4.16 -7.84
N PHE A 98 -7.99 -4.16 -7.20
CA PHE A 98 -6.85 -4.96 -7.61
C PHE A 98 -7.16 -6.45 -7.54
N TRP A 99 -7.76 -6.91 -6.45
CA TRP A 99 -8.18 -8.31 -6.36
C TRP A 99 -9.30 -8.67 -7.34
N ASP A 100 -10.21 -7.75 -7.64
CA ASP A 100 -11.20 -7.92 -8.70
C ASP A 100 -10.56 -8.00 -10.10
N ASP A 101 -9.54 -7.19 -10.37
CA ASP A 101 -8.83 -7.26 -11.65
C ASP A 101 -7.99 -8.53 -11.76
N VAL A 102 -7.33 -8.95 -10.68
CA VAL A 102 -6.53 -10.19 -10.61
C VAL A 102 -7.43 -11.42 -10.77
N SER A 103 -8.65 -11.43 -10.21
CA SER A 103 -9.55 -12.58 -10.34
C SER A 103 -10.07 -12.79 -11.77
N HIS A 104 -10.13 -11.73 -12.57
CA HIS A 104 -10.49 -11.77 -13.99
C HIS A 104 -9.27 -11.75 -14.92
N ALA A 105 -8.05 -11.81 -14.37
CA ALA A 105 -6.83 -11.78 -15.14
C ALA A 105 -6.58 -13.13 -15.81
N SER A 106 -6.12 -13.11 -17.06
CA SER A 106 -5.43 -14.26 -17.63
C SER A 106 -3.99 -14.30 -17.19
N ALA A 107 -3.34 -13.15 -17.01
CA ALA A 107 -1.94 -13.06 -16.57
C ALA A 107 -1.63 -11.77 -15.82
N VAL A 108 -0.63 -11.82 -14.95
CA VAL A 108 -0.14 -10.72 -14.13
C VAL A 108 1.37 -10.66 -14.26
N PHE A 109 1.92 -9.51 -14.65
CA PHE A 109 3.37 -9.31 -14.72
C PHE A 109 3.77 -8.06 -13.94
N CYS A 110 4.74 -8.22 -13.05
CA CYS A 110 5.34 -7.10 -12.33
C CYS A 110 6.61 -6.64 -13.06
N LEU A 111 6.63 -5.39 -13.53
CA LEU A 111 7.78 -4.79 -14.22
C LEU A 111 8.37 -3.67 -13.37
N ALA A 112 9.67 -3.77 -13.09
CA ALA A 112 10.41 -2.80 -12.33
C ALA A 112 10.86 -1.61 -13.20
N ARG A 113 10.97 -0.42 -12.58
CA ARG A 113 11.40 0.82 -13.24
C ARG A 113 12.05 1.77 -12.24
N ASP A 114 12.90 2.68 -12.70
CA ASP A 114 13.43 3.78 -11.88
C ASP A 114 12.76 5.12 -12.15
N GLY A 115 12.21 5.29 -13.36
CA GLY A 115 11.63 6.55 -13.82
C GLY A 115 10.11 6.50 -14.00
N LEU A 116 9.58 7.55 -14.62
CA LEU A 116 8.16 7.70 -14.94
C LEU A 116 7.69 6.62 -15.91
N ASN A 117 6.46 6.13 -15.72
CA ASN A 117 5.84 5.24 -16.69
C ASN A 117 5.21 6.05 -17.83
N SER A 118 5.90 6.18 -18.96
CA SER A 118 5.35 6.79 -20.19
C SER A 118 4.58 5.81 -21.08
N PHE A 119 4.49 4.54 -20.70
CA PHE A 119 4.01 3.45 -21.53
C PHE A 119 2.85 2.70 -20.86
N ARG A 120 1.64 2.95 -21.36
CA ARG A 120 0.41 2.37 -20.82
C ARG A 120 -0.46 1.83 -21.96
N PRO A 121 -0.04 0.73 -22.61
CA PRO A 121 -0.77 0.17 -23.74
C PRO A 121 -2.12 -0.39 -23.29
N VAL A 122 -3.09 -0.36 -24.21
CA VAL A 122 -4.38 -1.03 -24.05
C VAL A 122 -4.34 -2.44 -24.64
N TYR A 123 -3.56 -2.61 -25.70
CA TYR A 123 -3.35 -3.89 -26.38
C TYR A 123 -1.86 -4.13 -26.57
N ILE A 124 -1.44 -5.37 -26.41
CA ILE A 124 -0.07 -5.82 -26.64
C ILE A 124 -0.13 -6.85 -27.78
N PRO A 125 0.55 -6.60 -28.92
CA PRO A 125 0.66 -7.60 -29.97
C PRO A 125 1.31 -8.88 -29.46
N LEU A 126 0.77 -10.02 -29.86
CA LEU A 126 1.45 -11.31 -29.82
C LEU A 126 2.20 -11.43 -31.14
N ASP A 127 3.51 -11.67 -31.05
CA ASP A 127 4.29 -12.01 -32.24
C ASP A 127 3.86 -13.41 -32.67
N GLY A 128 3.51 -13.62 -33.94
CA GLY A 128 2.97 -14.90 -34.44
C GLY A 128 3.89 -16.10 -34.27
N ALA A 129 5.17 -15.87 -33.92
CA ALA A 129 6.14 -16.89 -33.56
C ALA A 129 6.26 -17.17 -32.05
N ILE A 130 5.64 -16.36 -31.20
CA ILE A 130 5.72 -16.43 -29.74
C ILE A 130 4.41 -17.01 -29.20
N ASP A 131 4.53 -18.19 -28.58
CA ASP A 131 3.43 -18.72 -27.78
C ASP A 131 3.28 -17.88 -26.51
N GLY A 132 2.07 -17.43 -26.18
CA GLY A 132 1.78 -16.71 -24.94
C GLY A 132 2.20 -17.48 -23.68
N ARG A 133 2.31 -18.81 -23.80
CA ARG A 133 2.83 -19.72 -22.76
C ARG A 133 4.31 -19.50 -22.43
N SER A 134 5.08 -18.93 -23.35
CA SER A 134 6.50 -18.62 -23.15
C SER A 134 6.73 -17.32 -22.37
N LEU A 135 5.66 -16.57 -22.06
CA LEU A 135 5.67 -15.38 -21.21
C LEU A 135 5.44 -15.81 -19.76
N ASP A 136 6.43 -16.48 -19.18
CA ASP A 136 6.35 -17.20 -17.91
C ASP A 136 7.23 -16.55 -16.81
N SER A 137 7.71 -15.34 -17.05
CA SER A 137 8.50 -14.52 -16.11
C SER A 137 8.39 -13.03 -16.40
N PRO A 138 8.71 -12.15 -15.43
CA PRO A 138 8.86 -10.71 -15.68
C PRO A 138 9.78 -10.42 -16.86
N GLU A 139 10.90 -11.15 -16.97
CA GLU A 139 11.92 -10.88 -17.96
C GLU A 139 11.50 -11.31 -19.37
N SER A 140 10.88 -12.49 -19.51
CA SER A 140 10.32 -12.92 -20.80
C SER A 140 9.25 -11.95 -21.30
N PHE A 141 8.35 -11.52 -20.41
CA PHE A 141 7.34 -10.52 -20.73
C PHE A 141 7.95 -9.15 -21.09
N ARG A 142 8.97 -8.69 -20.36
CA ARG A 142 9.69 -7.45 -20.65
C ARG A 142 10.37 -7.49 -22.02
N VAL A 143 11.04 -8.59 -22.35
CA VAL A 143 11.71 -8.78 -23.65
C VAL A 143 10.68 -8.81 -24.77
N HIS A 144 9.56 -9.51 -24.58
CA HIS A 144 8.45 -9.50 -25.54
C HIS A 144 7.91 -8.09 -25.78
N LEU A 145 7.58 -7.37 -24.70
CA LEU A 145 7.13 -5.97 -24.79
C LEU A 145 8.13 -5.09 -25.52
N ALA A 146 9.42 -5.21 -25.24
CA ALA A 146 10.46 -4.43 -25.90
C ALA A 146 10.56 -4.74 -27.41
N LYS A 147 10.30 -5.99 -27.79
CA LYS A 147 10.28 -6.44 -29.18
C LYS A 147 9.09 -5.89 -29.96
N VAL A 148 7.88 -6.07 -29.42
CA VAL A 148 6.64 -5.67 -30.11
C VAL A 148 6.32 -4.18 -29.97
N MET A 149 6.82 -3.54 -28.91
CA MET A 149 6.57 -2.14 -28.58
C MET A 149 7.84 -1.50 -28.02
N SER A 150 8.72 -1.04 -28.91
CA SER A 150 10.08 -0.55 -28.61
C SER A 150 10.11 0.56 -27.54
N GLN A 151 9.07 1.36 -27.41
CA GLN A 151 8.94 2.40 -26.38
C GLN A 151 9.09 1.85 -24.95
N SER A 152 8.63 0.61 -24.71
CA SER A 152 8.68 -0.03 -23.39
C SER A 152 10.10 -0.31 -22.89
N SER A 153 11.07 -0.47 -23.81
CA SER A 153 12.48 -0.77 -23.49
C SER A 153 13.17 0.34 -22.69
N SER A 154 12.73 1.59 -22.86
CA SER A 154 13.25 2.74 -22.12
C SER A 154 12.67 2.86 -20.70
N VAL A 155 11.50 2.24 -20.45
CA VAL A 155 10.75 2.37 -19.21
C VAL A 155 11.09 1.25 -18.22
N TYR A 156 11.07 0.00 -18.68
CA TYR A 156 11.18 -1.16 -17.79
C TYR A 156 12.58 -1.76 -17.76
N LYS A 157 13.01 -2.15 -16.57
CA LYS A 157 14.34 -2.72 -16.31
C LYS A 157 14.24 -4.22 -16.04
N ALA A 158 15.30 -4.94 -16.41
CA ALA A 158 15.45 -6.35 -16.09
C ALA A 158 15.67 -6.53 -14.59
N TRP A 159 15.01 -7.52 -13.99
CA TRP A 159 15.14 -7.87 -12.57
C TRP A 159 14.80 -9.34 -12.35
N ARG A 160 15.35 -9.95 -11.29
CA ARG A 160 15.10 -11.36 -10.92
C ARG A 160 15.13 -11.50 -9.40
N GLY A 161 14.32 -12.41 -8.85
CA GLY A 161 14.22 -12.59 -7.41
C GLY A 161 13.59 -11.36 -6.77
N SER A 162 14.37 -10.51 -6.12
CA SER A 162 13.89 -9.28 -5.47
C SER A 162 14.23 -8.04 -6.31
N SER A 163 13.24 -7.20 -6.60
CA SER A 163 13.45 -5.93 -7.31
C SER A 163 14.16 -4.90 -6.42
N SER A 164 15.31 -4.40 -6.88
CA SER A 164 16.06 -3.31 -6.24
C SER A 164 15.65 -1.91 -6.72
N PHE A 165 14.60 -1.82 -7.52
CA PHE A 165 14.14 -0.58 -8.13
C PHE A 165 13.06 0.09 -7.27
N ASN A 166 13.05 1.43 -7.26
CA ASN A 166 12.12 2.22 -6.44
C ASN A 166 10.68 2.23 -6.93
N ASN A 167 10.48 2.03 -8.23
CA ASN A 167 9.20 2.17 -8.88
C ASN A 167 8.82 0.89 -9.61
N GLY A 168 7.52 0.72 -9.84
CA GLY A 168 6.98 -0.51 -10.40
C GLY A 168 5.71 -0.30 -11.19
N SER A 169 5.43 -1.21 -12.11
CA SER A 169 4.15 -1.30 -12.81
C SER A 169 3.68 -2.75 -12.81
N ILE A 170 2.43 -2.98 -12.45
CA ILE A 170 1.80 -4.30 -12.49
C ILE A 170 0.85 -4.33 -13.67
N PHE A 171 1.13 -5.18 -14.64
CA PHE A 171 0.28 -5.43 -15.79
C PHE A 171 -0.72 -6.52 -15.45
N ILE A 172 -2.01 -6.24 -15.62
CA ILE A 172 -3.07 -7.22 -15.52
C ILE A 172 -3.63 -7.43 -16.92
N LEU A 173 -3.40 -8.62 -17.46
CA LEU A 173 -3.77 -9.00 -18.81
C LEU A 173 -5.04 -9.82 -18.81
N GLN A 174 -5.77 -9.73 -19.91
CA GLN A 174 -6.97 -10.53 -20.19
C GLN A 174 -7.00 -10.92 -21.67
N PRO A 175 -7.79 -11.93 -22.06
CA PRO A 175 -8.01 -12.25 -23.46
C PRO A 175 -8.61 -11.04 -24.20
N SER A 176 -8.08 -10.72 -25.39
CA SER A 176 -8.54 -9.56 -26.16
C SER A 176 -9.76 -9.85 -27.05
N GLY A 177 -10.07 -11.13 -27.29
CA GLY A 177 -10.99 -11.57 -28.33
C GLY A 177 -10.36 -11.65 -29.73
N PHE A 178 -9.13 -11.14 -29.90
CA PHE A 178 -8.34 -11.24 -31.12
C PHE A 178 -7.18 -12.23 -30.93
N PRO A 179 -6.87 -13.08 -31.91
CA PRO A 179 -5.84 -14.11 -31.77
C PRO A 179 -4.43 -13.52 -31.60
N ASP A 180 -4.16 -12.36 -32.19
CA ASP A 180 -2.82 -11.75 -32.25
C ASP A 180 -2.60 -10.66 -31.18
N PHE A 181 -3.49 -10.54 -30.20
CA PHE A 181 -3.39 -9.49 -29.18
C PHE A 181 -3.73 -9.99 -27.78
N LEU A 182 -2.97 -9.50 -26.80
CA LEU A 182 -3.36 -9.51 -25.39
C LEU A 182 -4.00 -8.18 -25.04
N ALA A 183 -5.13 -8.20 -24.34
CA ALA A 183 -5.73 -6.98 -23.82
C ALA A 183 -5.18 -6.68 -22.43
N VAL A 184 -4.88 -5.42 -22.17
CA VAL A 184 -4.46 -4.95 -20.85
C VAL A 184 -5.70 -4.46 -20.12
N ARG A 185 -6.17 -5.25 -19.15
CA ARG A 185 -7.33 -4.90 -18.33
C ARG A 185 -7.05 -3.66 -17.48
N ALA A 186 -5.90 -3.71 -16.79
CA ALA A 186 -5.44 -2.63 -15.94
C ALA A 186 -3.91 -2.63 -15.81
N ILE A 187 -3.36 -1.44 -15.54
CA ILE A 187 -1.97 -1.23 -15.14
C ILE A 187 -1.97 -0.52 -13.79
N TYR A 188 -1.27 -1.08 -12.81
CA TYR A 188 -1.07 -0.45 -11.51
C TYR A 188 0.34 0.14 -11.44
N ASP A 189 0.45 1.45 -11.46
CA ASP A 189 1.72 2.15 -11.29
C ASP A 189 1.95 2.45 -9.79
N ILE A 190 3.08 1.98 -9.28
CA ILE A 190 3.59 2.29 -7.93
C ILE A 190 4.76 3.25 -8.10
N ASP A 191 4.58 4.48 -7.63
CA ASP A 191 5.57 5.54 -7.71
C ASP A 191 5.99 6.00 -6.32
N ILE A 192 7.28 5.99 -6.06
CA ILE A 192 7.96 6.41 -4.84
C ILE A 192 9.08 7.36 -5.25
N GLN A 193 8.99 8.60 -4.80
CA GLN A 193 9.95 9.65 -5.13
C GLN A 193 10.27 10.46 -3.88
N SER A 194 11.54 10.76 -3.69
CA SER A 194 11.97 11.72 -2.67
C SER A 194 11.64 13.14 -3.14
N THR A 195 11.18 13.98 -2.21
CA THR A 195 10.83 15.37 -2.47
C THR A 195 11.64 16.26 -1.54
N ALA A 196 12.10 17.40 -2.05
CA ALA A 196 12.85 18.37 -1.26
C ALA A 196 11.95 19.47 -0.66
N LYS A 197 10.73 19.64 -1.20
CA LYS A 197 9.80 20.71 -0.83
C LYS A 197 8.36 20.17 -0.69
N PRO A 198 7.90 19.89 0.53
CA PRO A 198 8.70 19.70 1.74
C PRO A 198 9.58 18.45 1.64
N LEU A 199 10.57 18.38 2.53
CA LEU A 199 11.49 17.25 2.63
C LEU A 199 10.73 15.99 3.06
N GLY A 200 10.83 14.93 2.27
CA GLY A 200 10.20 13.65 2.57
C GLY A 200 10.09 12.75 1.35
N THR A 201 9.17 11.79 1.41
CA THR A 201 8.89 10.84 0.34
C THR A 201 7.44 10.93 -0.08
N TYR A 202 7.21 11.19 -1.37
CA TYR A 202 5.90 11.08 -1.98
C TYR A 202 5.72 9.68 -2.55
N ALA A 203 4.64 9.01 -2.15
CA ALA A 203 4.28 7.71 -2.68
C ALA A 203 2.86 7.73 -3.25
N SER A 204 2.65 7.01 -4.35
CA SER A 204 1.34 6.87 -4.95
C SER A 204 1.17 5.51 -5.63
N VAL A 205 -0.05 4.97 -5.54
CA VAL A 205 -0.47 3.80 -6.30
C VAL A 205 -1.64 4.23 -7.17
N LYS A 206 -1.52 4.01 -8.47
CA LYS A 206 -2.45 4.47 -9.49
C LYS A 206 -2.91 3.29 -10.34
N ARG A 207 -4.21 3.18 -10.54
CA ARG A 207 -4.85 2.21 -11.44
C ARG A 207 -5.24 2.88 -12.74
N TYR A 208 -4.64 2.44 -13.83
CA TYR A 208 -5.03 2.79 -15.18
C TYR A 208 -5.83 1.65 -15.79
N SER A 209 -6.96 1.95 -16.41
CA SER A 209 -7.72 0.99 -17.21
C SER A 209 -8.07 1.67 -18.53
N TRP A 210 -7.86 0.99 -19.64
CA TRP A 210 -7.98 1.58 -20.99
C TRP A 210 -7.14 2.86 -21.16
N ASN A 211 -5.95 2.89 -20.56
CA ASN A 211 -5.05 4.05 -20.52
C ASN A 211 -5.63 5.31 -19.83
N VAL A 212 -6.68 5.16 -19.02
CA VAL A 212 -7.29 6.24 -18.25
C VAL A 212 -7.04 6.01 -16.76
N LEU A 213 -6.64 7.04 -16.03
CA LEU A 213 -6.52 6.99 -14.57
C LEU A 213 -7.92 6.83 -13.96
N THR A 214 -8.19 5.68 -13.36
CA THR A 214 -9.53 5.34 -12.82
C THR A 214 -9.60 5.47 -11.31
N ASP A 215 -8.55 5.05 -10.60
CA ASP A 215 -8.42 5.22 -9.16
C ASP A 215 -6.96 5.44 -8.79
N TYR A 216 -6.74 6.15 -7.70
CA TYR A 216 -5.43 6.27 -7.09
C TYR A 216 -5.54 6.65 -5.61
N TYR A 217 -4.47 6.38 -4.89
CA TYR A 217 -4.19 7.07 -3.64
C TYR A 217 -2.75 7.60 -3.69
N ASP A 218 -2.55 8.69 -2.97
CA ASP A 218 -1.27 9.33 -2.82
C ASP A 218 -1.11 9.82 -1.39
N ILE A 219 0.12 9.78 -0.93
CA ILE A 219 0.48 10.06 0.46
C ILE A 219 1.91 10.60 0.50
N PHE A 220 2.12 11.57 1.39
CA PHE A 220 3.41 12.17 1.66
C PHE A 220 3.89 11.76 3.05
N TYR A 221 5.06 11.13 3.11
CA TYR A 221 5.75 10.78 4.34
C TYR A 221 6.80 11.86 4.63
N PRO A 222 6.62 12.69 5.68
CA PRO A 222 7.68 13.60 6.10
C PRO A 222 8.91 12.78 6.54
N ASP A 223 10.11 13.24 6.20
CA ASP A 223 11.36 12.59 6.60
C ASP A 223 12.30 13.60 7.25
N ASP A 224 13.11 13.13 8.19
CA ASP A 224 14.08 13.91 8.96
C ASP A 224 15.49 13.72 8.36
N GLU A 225 15.62 13.91 7.04
CA GLU A 225 16.89 14.08 6.28
C GLU A 225 17.40 12.90 5.43
N LYS A 226 16.86 11.68 5.52
CA LYS A 226 17.30 10.58 4.64
C LYS A 226 16.13 9.71 4.20
N GLY A 227 15.39 10.21 3.20
CA GLY A 227 14.37 9.48 2.42
C GLY A 227 14.66 7.99 2.35
N VAL A 228 13.98 7.19 3.18
CA VAL A 228 14.30 5.75 3.25
C VAL A 228 13.69 5.02 2.06
N PRO A 229 14.44 4.19 1.31
CA PRO A 229 13.89 3.44 0.19
C PRO A 229 12.87 2.41 0.68
N PHE A 230 11.65 2.48 0.14
CA PHE A 230 10.63 1.45 0.30
C PHE A 230 10.87 0.37 -0.76
N GLN A 231 11.77 -0.55 -0.44
CA GLN A 231 12.18 -1.64 -1.31
C GLN A 231 12.29 -2.95 -0.52
N PRO A 232 12.03 -4.10 -1.16
CA PRO A 232 11.59 -4.26 -2.56
C PRO A 232 10.09 -4.01 -2.77
N LEU A 233 9.70 -3.56 -3.98
CA LEU A 233 8.30 -3.50 -4.39
C LEU A 233 7.74 -4.86 -4.81
N PHE A 234 8.59 -5.66 -5.47
CA PHE A 234 8.24 -6.95 -6.04
C PHE A 234 9.29 -7.99 -5.70
N VAL A 235 8.85 -9.19 -5.36
CA VAL A 235 9.68 -10.39 -5.36
C VAL A 235 9.00 -11.44 -6.24
N PHE A 236 9.73 -12.04 -7.17
CA PHE A 236 9.25 -13.08 -8.06
C PHE A 236 9.81 -14.45 -7.66
N HIS A 237 8.90 -15.40 -7.49
CA HIS A 237 9.23 -16.81 -7.26
C HIS A 237 8.99 -17.59 -8.53
N GLU A 238 10.06 -18.16 -9.09
CA GLU A 238 10.05 -18.96 -10.32
C GLU A 238 9.52 -20.37 -10.04
N LYS A 239 9.00 -21.07 -11.05
CA LYS A 239 8.62 -22.48 -10.90
C LYS A 239 9.88 -23.34 -10.71
N ARG A 240 9.88 -24.25 -9.72
CA ARG A 240 11.02 -25.13 -9.39
C ARG A 240 11.55 -25.94 -10.58
N THR A 241 10.68 -26.36 -11.49
CA THR A 241 11.08 -27.14 -12.68
C THR A 241 11.83 -26.31 -13.73
N ARG A 242 11.88 -24.99 -13.58
CA ARG A 242 12.43 -24.03 -14.55
C ARG A 242 13.76 -23.43 -14.07
N LEU A 243 14.69 -24.26 -13.60
CA LEU A 243 16.05 -23.83 -13.27
C LEU A 243 16.78 -23.39 -14.55
N ILE A 244 16.62 -22.13 -14.96
CA ILE A 244 17.37 -21.57 -16.10
C ILE A 244 18.86 -21.47 -15.75
N HIS A 245 19.23 -21.42 -14.46
CA HIS A 245 20.61 -21.43 -13.98
C HIS A 245 20.74 -22.26 -12.70
N ASN A 246 21.81 -23.05 -12.60
CA ASN A 246 22.20 -23.77 -11.38
C ASN A 246 22.74 -22.76 -10.37
N GLU A 247 21.90 -22.34 -9.42
CA GLU A 247 22.38 -21.68 -8.22
C GLU A 247 22.98 -22.76 -7.30
N GLY A 248 24.06 -22.45 -6.58
CA GLY A 248 24.80 -23.44 -5.77
C GLY A 248 24.01 -24.05 -4.61
N SER A 249 24.68 -24.38 -3.51
CA SER A 249 24.08 -25.13 -2.39
C SER A 249 23.02 -24.40 -1.54
N MET A 250 22.65 -23.17 -1.88
CA MET A 250 21.59 -22.41 -1.18
C MET A 250 20.57 -21.83 -2.17
N ASP A 251 19.47 -22.56 -2.39
CA ASP A 251 18.26 -22.09 -3.08
C ASP A 251 17.05 -22.26 -2.15
N ASN A 252 16.95 -21.41 -1.13
CA ASN A 252 15.94 -21.62 -0.10
C ASN A 252 14.60 -20.93 -0.40
N PHE A 253 14.54 -19.96 -1.31
CA PHE A 253 13.32 -19.16 -1.53
C PHE A 253 13.13 -18.58 -2.95
N LYS A 254 13.91 -18.93 -3.98
CA LYS A 254 13.64 -18.39 -5.33
C LYS A 254 12.65 -19.22 -6.13
N THR A 255 12.36 -20.43 -5.67
CA THR A 255 11.52 -21.38 -6.39
C THR A 255 10.22 -21.67 -5.63
N ALA A 256 9.10 -21.56 -6.33
CA ALA A 256 7.81 -22.06 -5.92
C ALA A 256 7.69 -23.54 -6.35
N SER A 257 7.08 -24.38 -5.51
CA SER A 257 6.93 -25.82 -5.78
C SER A 257 6.16 -26.09 -7.08
N ASP A 258 5.02 -25.41 -7.24
CA ASP A 258 4.05 -25.75 -8.27
C ASP A 258 3.80 -24.59 -9.26
N MET A 259 3.59 -23.37 -8.75
CA MET A 259 3.14 -22.23 -9.53
C MET A 259 3.98 -20.98 -9.24
N PRO A 260 4.46 -20.25 -10.27
CA PRO A 260 5.16 -19.00 -10.05
C PRO A 260 4.21 -17.92 -9.52
N PHE A 261 4.71 -17.11 -8.59
CA PHE A 261 3.94 -16.04 -7.97
C PHE A 261 4.83 -14.85 -7.60
N TYR A 262 4.17 -13.74 -7.28
CA TYR A 262 4.77 -12.52 -6.80
C TYR A 262 4.41 -12.26 -5.35
N PHE A 263 5.37 -11.76 -4.60
CA PHE A 263 5.08 -10.90 -3.47
C PHE A 263 5.12 -9.44 -3.92
N ILE A 264 4.12 -8.68 -3.51
CA ILE A 264 3.93 -7.27 -3.88
C ILE A 264 3.66 -6.47 -2.62
N TRP A 265 4.34 -5.33 -2.48
CA TRP A 265 4.13 -4.40 -1.38
C TRP A 265 3.73 -3.02 -1.88
N TRP A 266 2.73 -2.43 -1.25
CA TRP A 266 2.32 -1.05 -1.50
C TRP A 266 2.57 -0.16 -0.28
N PRO A 267 2.84 1.14 -0.45
CA PRO A 267 2.99 2.09 0.64
C PRO A 267 1.69 2.21 1.45
N ASP A 268 1.75 2.04 2.77
CA ASP A 268 0.58 2.11 3.66
C ASP A 268 0.32 3.57 4.10
N PRO A 269 -0.82 4.19 3.73
CA PRO A 269 -1.12 5.55 4.16
C PRO A 269 -1.28 5.72 5.68
N ALA A 270 -1.58 4.65 6.41
CA ALA A 270 -1.70 4.66 7.88
C ALA A 270 -0.36 4.50 8.60
N ALA A 271 0.70 4.07 7.90
CA ALA A 271 2.05 4.06 8.45
C ALA A 271 2.57 5.50 8.61
N ARG A 272 3.36 5.74 9.66
CA ARG A 272 3.93 7.07 9.92
C ARG A 272 5.10 7.40 8.99
N SER A 273 5.85 6.38 8.59
CA SER A 273 7.02 6.48 7.73
C SER A 273 7.12 5.22 6.86
N LEU A 274 7.83 5.33 5.73
CA LEU A 274 8.20 4.17 4.89
C LEU A 274 9.51 3.51 5.34
N GLY A 275 10.23 4.15 6.26
CA GLY A 275 11.53 3.71 6.78
C GLY A 275 11.45 2.91 8.08
N ARG A 276 12.56 2.26 8.43
CA ARG A 276 12.71 1.47 9.68
C ARG A 276 12.37 2.34 10.90
N LEU A 277 11.41 1.91 11.71
CA LEU A 277 11.35 2.25 13.13
C LEU A 277 12.59 1.64 13.80
N ASN A 278 13.59 2.48 14.14
CA ASN A 278 14.73 2.18 15.01
C ASN A 278 15.21 0.71 15.03
N SER A 279 16.16 0.36 14.17
CA SER A 279 17.03 -0.78 14.46
C SER A 279 18.46 -0.47 14.05
N ASN A 280 19.31 -0.35 15.08
CA ASN A 280 20.76 -0.46 15.01
C ASN A 280 21.16 -1.79 14.35
N SER A 281 21.13 -1.87 13.03
CA SER A 281 21.93 -2.85 12.30
C SER A 281 22.71 -2.09 11.25
N GLY A 282 24.03 -2.24 11.29
CA GLY A 282 24.96 -1.52 10.45
C GLY A 282 24.60 -1.59 8.97
N SER A 283 25.05 -0.56 8.24
CA SER A 283 25.15 -0.60 6.79
C SER A 283 25.62 -1.97 6.32
N PRO A 284 25.00 -2.57 5.29
CA PRO A 284 25.68 -3.60 4.53
C PRO A 284 26.75 -2.91 3.67
N SER A 285 27.84 -2.45 4.31
CA SER A 285 29.02 -1.92 3.64
C SER A 285 30.05 -3.02 3.35
N ASP A 286 29.59 -4.24 3.11
CA ASP A 286 30.41 -5.36 2.63
C ASP A 286 29.69 -6.04 1.46
N GLN A 287 29.68 -5.40 0.30
CA GLN A 287 29.58 -6.11 -0.98
C GLN A 287 30.96 -6.07 -1.64
N SER A 288 31.87 -6.89 -1.11
CA SER A 288 33.07 -7.28 -1.82
C SER A 288 32.67 -8.21 -2.97
N SER A 289 32.92 -7.73 -4.19
CA SER A 289 33.28 -8.52 -5.38
C SER A 289 32.79 -9.98 -5.42
N LYS A 290 31.54 -10.19 -5.83
CA LYS A 290 31.09 -11.33 -6.65
C LYS A 290 29.68 -11.02 -7.14
N SER A 291 29.41 -11.33 -8.41
CA SER A 291 28.10 -11.23 -9.05
C SER A 291 27.14 -12.24 -8.42
N GLU A 292 26.70 -12.00 -7.19
CA GLU A 292 25.69 -12.78 -6.49
C GLU A 292 24.40 -11.96 -6.45
N TRP A 293 23.40 -12.44 -7.17
CA TRP A 293 22.06 -11.86 -7.21
C TRP A 293 21.48 -11.76 -5.79
N PRO A 294 20.88 -10.62 -5.39
CA PRO A 294 20.49 -10.38 -4.01
C PRO A 294 19.54 -11.46 -3.48
N ASN A 295 19.89 -12.02 -2.32
CA ASN A 295 19.06 -13.01 -1.62
C ASN A 295 17.71 -12.37 -1.23
N PRO A 296 16.54 -12.96 -1.57
CA PRO A 296 15.23 -12.38 -1.25
C PRO A 296 14.86 -12.43 0.24
N LEU A 297 15.54 -13.25 1.04
CA LEU A 297 15.20 -13.47 2.46
C LEU A 297 15.31 -12.22 3.34
N PRO A 298 16.45 -11.48 3.37
CA PRO A 298 16.54 -10.24 4.12
C PRO A 298 15.55 -9.19 3.61
N ALA A 299 15.34 -9.16 2.29
CA ALA A 299 14.47 -8.19 1.62
C ALA A 299 12.99 -8.32 2.04
N TYR A 300 12.48 -9.55 2.21
CA TYR A 300 11.15 -9.80 2.78
C TYR A 300 11.05 -9.32 4.23
N SER A 301 12.02 -9.72 5.07
CA SER A 301 12.01 -9.36 6.49
C SER A 301 12.10 -7.86 6.69
N ASP A 302 12.78 -7.15 5.79
CA ASP A 302 12.88 -5.69 5.82
C ASP A 302 11.57 -4.97 5.45
N MET A 303 10.62 -5.67 4.80
CA MET A 303 9.28 -5.14 4.53
C MET A 303 8.29 -5.42 5.66
N ALA A 304 8.62 -6.36 6.55
CA ALA A 304 7.82 -6.62 7.74
C ALA A 304 7.78 -5.37 8.62
N GLY A 305 6.57 -4.90 8.94
CA GLY A 305 6.35 -3.70 9.75
C GLY A 305 6.41 -2.36 9.00
N LYS A 306 6.76 -2.33 7.70
CA LYS A 306 6.70 -1.11 6.87
C LYS A 306 5.34 -0.86 6.25
N THR A 307 4.57 -1.91 5.98
CA THR A 307 3.24 -1.81 5.36
C THR A 307 2.35 -2.98 5.75
N ASN A 308 1.05 -2.74 5.82
CA ASN A 308 0.04 -3.79 5.90
C ASN A 308 -0.53 -4.18 4.52
N TYR A 309 -0.11 -3.50 3.45
CA TYR A 309 -0.50 -3.78 2.08
C TYR A 309 0.51 -4.71 1.42
N PHE A 310 0.36 -5.99 1.73
CA PHE A 310 1.12 -7.10 1.17
C PHE A 310 0.19 -8.03 0.38
N PHE A 311 0.63 -8.44 -0.80
CA PHE A 311 -0.14 -9.31 -1.70
C PHE A 311 0.73 -10.46 -2.19
N THR A 312 0.12 -11.64 -2.26
CA THR A 312 0.69 -12.81 -2.94
C THR A 312 -0.12 -13.04 -4.20
N VAL A 313 0.45 -12.73 -5.36
CA VAL A 313 -0.27 -12.74 -6.63
C VAL A 313 0.32 -13.78 -7.57
N PRO A 314 -0.46 -14.77 -8.01
CA PRO A 314 -0.02 -15.70 -9.04
C PRO A 314 0.31 -15.01 -10.37
N LEU A 315 1.27 -15.55 -11.13
CA LEU A 315 1.58 -15.07 -12.47
C LEU A 315 0.37 -15.22 -13.41
N TYR A 316 -0.35 -16.35 -13.38
CA TYR A 316 -1.42 -16.77 -14.31
C TYR A 316 -1.11 -16.58 -15.84
N PRO A 317 -1.57 -17.47 -16.74
CA PRO A 317 -1.86 -18.85 -16.41
C PRO A 317 -0.59 -19.46 -15.81
N SER A 318 -0.70 -20.16 -14.68
CA SER A 318 0.40 -21.02 -14.25
C SER A 318 0.55 -22.07 -15.32
N MET A 319 1.69 -22.09 -15.99
CA MET A 319 2.08 -23.25 -16.78
C MET A 319 3.15 -24.02 -16.03
#